data_AF-A0A6P0I8L3-F1
#
_entry.id   AF-A0A6P0I8L3-F1
#
_cell.length_a   1.000
_cell.length_b   1.000
_cell.length_c   1.000
_cell.angle_alpha   90.00
_cell.angle_beta   90.00
_cell.angle_gamma   90.00
#
_symmetry.space_group_name_H-M   'P 1'
#
loop_
_entity.id
_entity.type
_entity.pdbx_description
1 polymer ?
#
loop_
_entity_poly.entity_id
_entity_poly.type
_entity_poly.pdbx_seq_one_letter_code
_entity_poly.pdbx_strand_id
1 'polypeptide(L)'
;MNIEENWQVYKQALTNLYFDGSSTPESEQFLQQVRKSISNQIYEQGIGRHSEKEICQIINADFQALSDYLADKPFFMGDKATTLDATAYGYIGNMILPPFKSMIIDRVSQFKNICQYCERMKQEFFHDYLPS
;
A
#
# COMPACT_ATOMS: atom_id res chain seq x y z
N MET A 1 12.69 -8.11 -3.81
CA MET A 1 11.66 -7.71 -2.84
C MET A 1 12.22 -7.93 -1.45
N ASN A 2 12.41 -6.89 -0.64
CA ASN A 2 13.05 -6.98 0.68
C ASN A 2 12.07 -7.55 1.73
N ILE A 3 11.59 -8.77 1.50
CA ILE A 3 10.45 -9.36 2.25
C ILE A 3 10.76 -9.47 3.74
N GLU A 4 11.95 -9.94 4.11
CA GLU A 4 12.28 -10.15 5.53
C GLU A 4 12.46 -8.81 6.26
N GLU A 5 13.14 -7.84 5.65
CA GLU A 5 13.31 -6.51 6.22
C GLU A 5 11.96 -5.79 6.38
N ASN A 6 11.11 -5.83 5.34
CA ASN A 6 9.77 -5.26 5.41
C ASN A 6 8.87 -6.00 6.41
N TRP A 7 9.06 -7.32 6.58
CA TRP A 7 8.36 -8.08 7.62
C TRP A 7 8.73 -7.61 9.02
N GLN A 8 9.99 -7.28 9.31
CA GLN A 8 10.36 -6.77 10.64
C GLN A 8 9.68 -5.42 10.94
N VAL A 9 9.62 -4.53 9.94
CA VAL A 9 8.89 -3.24 10.06
C VAL A 9 7.40 -3.49 10.31
N TYR A 10 6.78 -4.37 9.52
CA TYR A 10 5.35 -4.67 9.63
C TYR A 10 5.01 -5.40 10.94
N LYS A 11 5.87 -6.33 11.36
CA LYS A 11 5.76 -7.04 12.64
C LYS A 11 5.76 -6.05 13.80
N GLN A 12 6.68 -5.10 13.83
CA GLN A 12 6.72 -4.07 14.88
C GLN A 12 5.43 -3.23 14.89
N ALA A 13 4.92 -2.83 13.73
CA ALA A 13 3.68 -2.08 13.62
C ALA A 13 2.48 -2.88 14.17
N LEU A 14 2.37 -4.17 13.82
CA LEU A 14 1.32 -5.05 14.34
C LEU A 14 1.46 -5.30 15.84
N THR A 15 2.68 -5.46 16.37
CA THR A 15 2.90 -5.60 17.81
C THR A 15 2.44 -4.36 18.56
N ASN A 16 2.73 -3.17 18.04
CA ASN A 16 2.26 -1.93 18.64
C ASN A 16 0.74 -1.80 18.60
N LEU A 17 0.11 -2.20 17.49
CA LEU A 17 -1.34 -2.03 17.28
C LEU A 17 -2.18 -3.02 18.09
N TYR A 18 -1.77 -4.29 18.16
CA TYR A 18 -2.58 -5.37 18.74
C TYR A 18 -2.14 -5.79 20.15
N PHE A 19 -0.92 -5.43 20.56
CA PHE A 19 -0.33 -5.91 21.80
C PHE A 19 0.36 -4.80 22.62
N ASP A 20 0.06 -3.53 22.33
CA ASP A 20 0.65 -2.36 23.01
C ASP A 20 2.20 -2.40 23.08
N GLY A 21 2.84 -2.97 22.06
CA GLY A 21 4.30 -3.11 21.97
C GLY A 21 4.87 -4.31 22.75
N SER A 22 4.03 -5.11 23.40
CA SER A 22 4.45 -6.27 24.19
C SER A 22 4.70 -7.49 23.31
N SER A 23 5.93 -8.01 23.37
CA SER A 23 6.32 -9.26 22.70
C SER A 23 6.21 -10.45 23.66
N THR A 24 5.15 -11.23 23.51
CA THR A 24 4.87 -12.48 24.25
C THR A 24 4.96 -13.68 23.31
N PRO A 25 5.12 -14.92 23.82
CA PRO A 25 5.03 -16.12 22.99
C PRO A 25 3.71 -16.20 22.19
N GLU A 26 2.59 -15.79 22.80
CA GLU A 26 1.26 -15.78 22.19
C GLU A 26 1.19 -14.75 21.05
N SER A 27 1.72 -13.54 21.25
CA SER A 27 1.76 -12.51 20.20
C SER A 27 2.67 -12.92 19.04
N GLU A 28 3.81 -13.54 19.32
CA GLU A 28 4.70 -14.10 18.28
C GLU A 28 4.00 -15.17 17.43
N GLN A 29 3.28 -16.10 18.08
CA GLN A 29 2.50 -17.11 17.38
C GLN A 29 1.40 -16.50 16.50
N PHE A 30 0.68 -15.50 17.02
CA PHE A 30 -0.33 -14.77 16.25
C PHE A 30 0.27 -14.10 15.01
N LEU A 31 1.38 -13.37 15.18
CA LEU A 31 2.05 -12.67 14.07
C LEU A 31 2.56 -13.64 13.00
N GLN A 32 3.06 -14.82 13.39
CA GLN A 32 3.44 -15.87 12.43
C GLN A 32 2.22 -16.41 11.66
N GLN A 33 1.08 -16.59 12.31
CA GLN A 33 -0.17 -17.00 11.63
C GLN A 33 -0.65 -15.94 10.64
N VAL A 34 -0.59 -14.66 11.03
CA VAL A 34 -0.89 -13.52 10.14
C VAL A 34 0.03 -13.53 8.92
N ARG A 35 1.35 -13.64 9.11
CA ARG A 35 2.31 -13.71 8.00
C ARG A 35 1.97 -14.84 7.03
N LYS A 36 1.72 -16.04 7.56
CA LYS A 36 1.36 -17.22 6.75
C LYS A 36 0.06 -17.02 5.99
N SER A 37 -0.97 -16.46 6.65
CA SER A 37 -2.25 -16.17 5.99
C SER A 37 -2.09 -15.19 4.84
N ILE A 38 -1.34 -14.09 5.05
CA ILE A 38 -1.05 -13.10 4.01
C ILE A 38 -0.28 -13.75 2.84
N SER A 39 0.77 -14.53 3.12
CA SER A 39 1.52 -15.22 2.08
C SER A 39 0.66 -16.17 1.26
N ASN A 40 -0.26 -16.90 1.91
CA ASN A 40 -1.19 -17.79 1.21
C ASN A 40 -2.16 -17.00 0.34
N GLN A 41 -2.77 -15.92 0.85
CA GLN A 41 -3.70 -15.09 0.08
C GLN A 41 -3.04 -14.49 -1.15
N ILE A 42 -1.79 -14.01 -1.03
CA ILE A 42 -0.99 -13.48 -2.13
C ILE A 42 -0.81 -14.53 -3.24
N TYR A 43 -0.57 -15.79 -2.89
CA TYR A 43 -0.47 -16.88 -3.86
C TYR A 43 -1.83 -17.28 -4.45
N GLU A 44 -2.87 -17.39 -3.61
CA GLU A 44 -4.22 -17.82 -4.00
C GLU A 44 -4.85 -16.85 -5.01
N GLN A 45 -4.73 -15.54 -4.79
CA GLN A 45 -5.21 -14.49 -5.70
C GLN A 45 -4.38 -14.37 -6.99
N GLY A 46 -3.28 -15.13 -7.10
CA GLY A 46 -2.48 -15.25 -8.31
C GLY A 46 -1.27 -14.34 -8.41
N ILE A 47 -1.25 -13.17 -7.74
CA ILE A 47 -0.11 -12.24 -7.84
C ILE A 47 1.20 -12.89 -7.35
N GLY A 48 1.14 -13.74 -6.33
CA GLY A 48 2.29 -14.49 -5.81
C GLY A 48 2.78 -15.64 -6.68
N ARG A 49 2.10 -15.93 -7.80
CA ARG A 49 2.54 -16.93 -8.79
C ARG A 49 3.48 -16.31 -9.83
N HIS A 50 3.54 -14.99 -9.91
CA HIS A 50 4.42 -14.26 -10.80
C HIS A 50 5.82 -14.07 -10.20
N SER A 51 6.81 -13.98 -11.07
CA SER A 51 8.15 -13.53 -10.69
C SER A 51 8.12 -12.07 -10.25
N GLU A 52 9.12 -11.65 -9.46
CA GLU A 52 9.24 -10.26 -9.03
C GLU A 52 9.27 -9.28 -10.22
N LYS A 53 9.92 -9.64 -11.32
CA LYS A 53 9.96 -8.83 -12.53
C LYS A 53 8.58 -8.64 -13.14
N GLU A 54 7.78 -9.71 -13.23
CA GLU A 54 6.42 -9.65 -13.75
C GLU A 54 5.51 -8.83 -12.83
N ILE A 55 5.63 -8.99 -11.51
CA ILE A 55 4.90 -8.17 -10.53
C ILE A 55 5.22 -6.69 -10.73
N CYS A 56 6.50 -6.32 -10.89
CA CYS A 56 6.90 -4.94 -11.18
C CYS A 56 6.30 -4.42 -12.49
N GLN A 57 6.20 -5.25 -13.52
CA GLN A 57 5.61 -4.88 -14.81
C GLN A 57 4.10 -4.65 -14.70
N ILE A 58 3.39 -5.54 -13.99
CA ILE A 58 1.95 -5.43 -13.73
C ILE A 58 1.67 -4.13 -12.98
N ILE A 59 2.35 -3.90 -11.86
CA ILE A 59 2.16 -2.68 -11.05
C ILE A 59 2.48 -1.43 -11.86
N ASN A 60 3.57 -1.42 -12.64
CA ASN A 60 3.88 -0.27 -13.48
C ASN A 60 2.81 0.00 -14.55
N ALA A 61 2.24 -1.05 -15.15
CA ALA A 61 1.16 -0.90 -16.12
C ALA A 61 -0.12 -0.35 -15.46
N ASP A 62 -0.49 -0.86 -14.28
CA ASP A 62 -1.65 -0.38 -13.52
C ASP A 62 -1.49 1.09 -13.12
N PHE A 63 -0.33 1.47 -12.60
CA PHE A 63 -0.06 2.87 -12.23
C PHE A 63 0.00 3.80 -13.44
N GLN A 64 0.50 3.33 -14.58
CA GLN A 64 0.44 4.11 -15.82
C GLN A 64 -1.01 4.34 -16.24
N ALA A 65 -1.84 3.29 -16.24
CA ALA A 65 -3.25 3.42 -16.59
C ALA A 65 -4.01 4.35 -15.65
N LEU A 66 -3.75 4.26 -14.33
CA LEU A 66 -4.32 5.16 -13.34
C LEU A 66 -3.84 6.61 -13.56
N SER A 67 -2.54 6.81 -13.81
CA SER A 67 -1.97 8.12 -14.09
C SER A 67 -2.60 8.74 -15.34
N ASP A 68 -2.71 7.97 -16.42
CA ASP A 68 -3.30 8.42 -17.68
C ASP A 68 -4.78 8.73 -17.51
N TYR A 69 -5.50 7.91 -16.73
CA TYR A 69 -6.92 8.13 -16.48
C TYR A 69 -7.18 9.34 -15.56
N LEU A 70 -6.35 9.55 -14.55
CA LEU A 70 -6.40 10.74 -13.70
C LEU A 70 -6.05 12.00 -14.50
N ALA A 71 -5.00 11.92 -15.32
CA ALA A 71 -4.44 13.04 -16.07
C ALA A 71 -4.23 14.26 -15.16
N ASP A 72 -4.82 15.40 -15.51
CA ASP A 72 -4.77 16.66 -14.77
C ASP A 72 -5.99 16.87 -13.84
N LYS A 73 -6.90 15.89 -13.74
CA LYS A 73 -8.10 16.01 -12.89
C LYS A 73 -7.71 15.92 -11.41
N PRO A 74 -8.42 16.62 -10.51
CA PRO A 74 -8.19 16.49 -9.08
C PRO A 74 -8.62 15.12 -8.55
N PHE A 75 -9.64 14.49 -9.16
CA PHE A 75 -10.16 13.15 -8.85
C PHE A 75 -10.44 12.36 -10.13
N PHE A 76 -10.57 11.03 -10.03
CA PHE A 76 -10.70 10.17 -11.21
C PHE A 76 -11.90 10.51 -12.11
N MET A 77 -12.99 10.99 -11.51
CA MET A 77 -14.23 11.37 -12.21
C MET A 77 -14.39 12.89 -12.43
N GLY A 78 -13.33 13.68 -12.22
CA GLY A 78 -13.34 15.13 -12.42
C GLY A 78 -13.16 15.89 -11.12
N ASP A 79 -14.02 16.87 -10.86
CA ASP A 79 -13.80 17.87 -9.80
C ASP A 79 -14.18 17.43 -8.39
N LYS A 80 -14.93 16.33 -8.25
CA LYS A 80 -15.40 15.83 -6.96
C LYS A 80 -14.97 14.40 -6.74
N ALA A 81 -14.52 14.10 -5.53
CA ALA A 81 -14.22 12.74 -5.11
C ALA A 81 -15.47 11.86 -5.18
N THR A 82 -15.29 10.63 -5.62
CA THR A 82 -16.33 9.61 -5.75
C THR A 82 -15.95 8.36 -4.97
N THR A 83 -16.83 7.36 -4.96
CA THR A 83 -16.51 6.04 -4.36
C THR A 83 -15.33 5.36 -5.06
N LEU A 84 -15.08 5.68 -6.33
CA LEU A 84 -13.87 5.24 -7.02
C LEU A 84 -12.63 5.80 -6.32
N ASP A 85 -12.63 7.08 -5.96
CA ASP A 85 -11.51 7.72 -5.30
C ASP A 85 -11.28 7.17 -3.88
N ALA A 86 -12.36 6.93 -3.13
CA ALA A 86 -12.25 6.29 -1.82
C ALA A 86 -11.59 4.91 -1.91
N THR A 87 -11.95 4.12 -2.93
CA THR A 87 -11.37 2.79 -3.18
C THR A 87 -9.92 2.90 -3.64
N ALA A 88 -9.65 3.75 -4.64
CA ALA A 88 -8.32 3.94 -5.19
C ALA A 88 -7.34 4.45 -4.13
N TYR A 89 -7.72 5.45 -3.34
CA TYR A 89 -6.90 5.94 -2.22
C TYR A 89 -6.63 4.84 -1.18
N GLY A 90 -7.64 4.03 -0.85
CA GLY A 90 -7.48 2.88 0.05
C GLY A 90 -6.42 1.88 -0.41
N TYR A 91 -6.27 1.65 -1.71
CA TYR A 91 -5.23 0.75 -2.23
C TYR A 91 -3.89 1.46 -2.45
N ILE A 92 -3.90 2.61 -3.13
CA ILE A 92 -2.69 3.33 -3.54
C ILE A 92 -2.01 3.97 -2.33
N GLY A 93 -2.77 4.60 -1.44
CA GLY A 93 -2.25 5.22 -0.22
C GLY A 93 -1.54 4.21 0.68
N ASN A 94 -2.13 3.02 0.85
CA ASN A 94 -1.49 1.93 1.60
C ASN A 94 -0.22 1.37 0.95
N MET A 95 -0.02 1.58 -0.36
CA MET A 95 1.20 1.18 -1.04
C MET A 95 2.31 2.22 -0.90
N ILE A 96 1.99 3.51 -0.97
CA ILE A 96 2.97 4.61 -1.06
C ILE A 96 3.32 5.20 0.31
N LEU A 97 2.35 5.30 1.22
CA LEU A 97 2.53 6.02 2.49
C LEU A 97 3.37 5.27 3.54
N PRO A 98 3.25 3.95 3.71
CA PRO A 98 4.05 3.25 4.72
C PRO A 98 5.56 3.30 4.42
N PRO A 99 6.42 3.32 5.45
CA PRO A 99 7.87 3.46 5.30
C PRO A 99 8.56 2.15 4.88
N PHE A 100 8.00 1.43 3.91
CA PHE A 100 8.59 0.21 3.37
C PHE A 100 9.61 0.54 2.29
N LYS A 101 10.69 -0.25 2.23
CA LYS A 101 11.69 -0.11 1.17
C LYS A 101 11.44 -1.17 0.10
N SER A 102 11.22 -0.73 -1.13
CA SER A 102 11.03 -1.61 -2.27
C SER A 102 11.25 -0.87 -3.57
N MET A 103 11.90 -1.53 -4.53
CA MET A 103 12.02 -1.02 -5.91
C MET A 103 10.66 -0.69 -6.53
N ILE A 104 9.60 -1.39 -6.11
CA ILE A 104 8.23 -1.13 -6.54
C ILE A 104 7.77 0.25 -6.04
N ILE A 105 8.01 0.56 -4.77
CA ILE A 105 7.63 1.85 -4.14
C ILE A 105 8.40 2.99 -4.82
N ASP A 106 9.70 2.81 -5.05
CA ASP A 106 10.53 3.80 -5.75
C ASP A 106 10.01 4.08 -7.16
N ARG A 107 9.53 3.03 -7.84
CA ARG A 107 8.98 3.12 -9.20
C ARG A 107 7.62 3.80 -9.24
N VAL A 108 6.69 3.42 -8.36
CA VAL A 108 5.34 4.03 -8.34
C VAL A 108 5.38 5.48 -7.86
N SER A 109 6.35 5.83 -7.01
CA SER A 109 6.59 7.21 -6.57
C SER A 109 7.01 8.15 -7.70
N GLN A 110 7.36 7.63 -8.89
CA GLN A 110 7.65 8.46 -10.06
C GLN A 110 6.37 9.03 -10.72
N PHE A 111 5.19 8.45 -10.44
CA PHE A 111 3.90 8.96 -10.93
C PHE A 111 3.44 10.13 -10.06
N LYS A 112 3.96 11.33 -10.38
CA LYS A 112 3.77 12.53 -9.55
C LYS A 112 2.31 12.94 -9.37
N ASN A 113 1.49 12.83 -10.41
CA ASN A 113 0.06 13.12 -10.35
C ASN A 113 -0.67 12.18 -9.39
N ILE A 114 -0.33 10.88 -9.38
CA ILE A 114 -0.87 9.90 -8.43
C ILE A 114 -0.43 10.22 -6.99
N CYS A 115 0.84 10.61 -6.79
CA CYS A 115 1.32 11.01 -5.46
C CYS A 115 0.59 12.26 -4.95
N GLN A 116 0.42 13.27 -5.82
CA GLN A 116 -0.32 14.51 -5.50
C GLN A 116 -1.80 14.23 -5.23
N TYR A 117 -2.40 13.31 -5.97
CA TYR A 117 -3.76 12.83 -5.72
C TYR A 117 -3.89 12.17 -4.35
N CYS A 118 -2.95 11.31 -3.96
CA CYS A 118 -2.97 10.68 -2.64
C CYS A 118 -2.81 11.72 -1.51
N GLU A 119 -1.94 12.71 -1.69
CA GLU A 119 -1.80 13.80 -0.73
C GLU A 119 -3.09 14.63 -0.63
N ARG A 120 -3.79 14.88 -1.75
CA ARG A 120 -5.09 15.54 -1.76
C ARG A 120 -6.14 14.78 -0.95
N MET A 121 -6.28 13.49 -1.22
CA MET A 121 -7.21 12.62 -0.50
C MET A 121 -6.91 12.60 1.01
N LYS A 122 -5.62 12.56 1.39
CA LYS A 122 -5.18 12.65 2.78
C LYS A 122 -5.59 13.99 3.41
N GLN A 123 -5.29 15.12 2.76
CA GLN A 123 -5.59 16.46 3.28
C GLN A 123 -7.10 16.75 3.35
N GLU A 124 -7.89 16.26 2.39
CA GLU A 124 -9.33 16.54 2.37
C GLU A 124 -10.13 15.66 3.35
N PHE A 125 -9.73 14.41 3.57
CA PHE A 125 -10.56 13.44 4.30
C PHE A 125 -9.91 12.87 5.57
N PHE A 126 -8.59 13.04 5.75
CA PHE A 126 -7.82 12.41 6.83
C PHE A 126 -6.84 13.37 7.53
N HIS A 127 -7.00 14.69 7.37
CA HIS A 127 -6.09 15.69 7.94
C HIS A 127 -5.93 15.60 9.46
N ASP A 128 -6.95 15.13 10.18
CA ASP A 128 -6.93 14.96 11.64
C ASP A 128 -6.23 13.67 12.09
N TYR A 129 -6.04 12.70 11.19
CA TYR A 129 -5.62 11.34 11.51
C TYR A 129 -4.24 10.98 10.98
N LEU A 130 -3.77 11.64 9.93
CA LEU A 130 -2.46 11.37 9.32
C LEU A 130 -1.62 12.66 9.28
N PRO A 131 -0.42 12.69 9.90
CA PRO A 131 0.43 13.88 9.90
C PRO A 131 0.87 14.23 8.48
N SER A 132 0.92 15.53 8.16
CA SER A 132 1.30 16.11 6.85
C SER A 132 2.65 15.62 6.36
#